data_AF-A0A414WI72-F1
#
_entry.id   AF-A0A414WI72-F1
#
_cell.length_a   1.000
_cell.length_b   1.000
_cell.length_c   1.000
_cell.angle_alpha   90.00
_cell.angle_beta   90.00
_cell.angle_gamma   90.00
#
_symmetry.space_group_name_H-M   'P 1'
#
loop_
_entity.id
_entity.type
_entity.pdbx_description
1 polymer ?
#
loop_
_entity_poly.entity_id
_entity_poly.type
_entity_poly.pdbx_seq_one_letter_code
_entity_poly.pdbx_strand_id
1 'polypeptide(L)'
;MSVLEDVLEEEYARSRRLLGLMEQEMGLLPKGSIRMRNIKGHEYCYLNYRLGDKVKSDYVPAAEVDELRAKIDRRRALAAAIKEQKQSQKQIIRALGRVPNVD
;
A
#
# COMPACT_ATOMS: atom_id res chain seq x y z
N MET A 1 -16.80 30.97 5.32
CA MET A 1 -16.54 29.59 5.76
C MET A 1 -16.82 29.51 7.24
N SER A 2 -17.43 28.42 7.70
CA SER A 2 -17.59 28.16 9.12
C SER A 2 -16.32 27.52 9.70
N VAL A 3 -16.09 27.68 11.00
CA VAL A 3 -14.94 27.06 11.70
C VAL A 3 -14.89 25.55 11.44
N LEU A 4 -16.05 24.88 11.34
CA LEU A 4 -16.11 23.45 11.04
C LEU A 4 -15.62 23.13 9.61
N GLU A 5 -15.98 23.96 8.63
CA GLU A 5 -15.51 23.79 7.26
C GLU A 5 -13.98 23.94 7.18
N ASP A 6 -13.42 24.96 7.83
CA ASP A 6 -11.97 25.21 7.87
C ASP A 6 -11.21 24.01 8.47
N VAL A 7 -11.72 23.45 9.58
CA VAL A 7 -11.13 22.26 10.22
C VAL A 7 -11.17 21.04 9.28
N LEU A 8 -12.30 20.82 8.61
CA LEU A 8 -12.44 19.70 7.67
C LEU A 8 -11.51 19.83 6.45
N GLU A 9 -11.32 21.05 5.95
CA GLU A 9 -10.36 21.32 4.87
C GLU A 9 -8.92 21.07 5.30
N GLU A 10 -8.53 21.50 6.51
CA GLU A 10 -7.19 21.26 7.05
C GLU A 10 -6.91 19.76 7.24
N GLU A 11 -7.86 19.02 7.83
CA GLU A 11 -7.73 17.58 8.02
C GLU A 11 -7.68 16.84 6.68
N TYR A 12 -8.46 17.28 5.68
CA TYR A 12 -8.36 16.73 4.32
C TYR A 12 -6.98 16.98 3.71
N ALA A 13 -6.43 18.19 3.86
CA ALA A 13 -5.09 18.52 3.36
C ALA A 13 -3.99 17.68 4.03
N ARG A 14 -4.05 17.53 5.36
CA ARG A 14 -3.15 16.66 6.12
C ARG A 14 -3.24 15.21 5.67
N SER A 15 -4.47 14.71 5.53
CA SER A 15 -4.78 13.37 5.06
C SER A 15 -4.21 13.11 3.66
N ARG A 16 -4.30 14.09 2.76
CA ARG A 16 -3.78 14.01 1.39
C ARG A 16 -2.25 13.89 1.36
N ARG A 17 -1.55 14.69 2.17
CA ARG A 17 -0.08 14.61 2.30
C ARG A 17 0.36 13.25 2.83
N LEU A 18 -0.28 12.77 3.90
CA LEU A 18 0.01 11.45 4.47
C LEU A 18 -0.22 10.33 3.45
N LEU A 19 -1.34 10.38 2.74
CA LEU A 19 -1.65 9.41 1.69
C LEU A 19 -0.55 9.36 0.61
N GLY A 20 -0.03 10.51 0.19
CA GLY A 20 1.08 10.59 -0.77
C GLY A 20 2.34 9.89 -0.27
N LEU A 21 2.73 10.10 1.00
CA LEU A 21 3.89 9.43 1.61
C LEU A 21 3.70 7.92 1.68
N MET A 22 2.51 7.46 2.05
CA MET A 22 2.18 6.02 2.12
C MET A 22 2.22 5.38 0.74
N GLU A 23 1.71 6.05 -0.29
CA GLU A 23 1.76 5.56 -1.67
C GLU A 23 3.19 5.48 -2.22
N GLN A 24 4.06 6.43 -1.84
CA GLN A 24 5.49 6.40 -2.14
C GLN A 24 6.19 5.22 -1.45
N GLU A 25 6.01 5.05 -0.14
CA GLU A 25 6.57 3.90 0.62
C GLU A 25 6.09 2.58 0.02
N MET A 26 4.79 2.46 -0.26
CA MET A 26 4.22 1.28 -0.89
C MET A 26 4.82 1.03 -2.28
N GLY A 27 5.18 2.08 -3.03
CA GLY A 27 5.85 1.98 -4.33
C GLY A 27 7.22 1.30 -4.27
N LEU A 28 7.97 1.52 -3.19
CA LEU A 28 9.31 0.98 -2.97
C LEU A 28 9.32 -0.48 -2.50
N LEU A 29 8.19 -0.99 -2.00
CA LEU A 29 8.09 -2.35 -1.48
C LEU A 29 7.82 -3.39 -2.59
N PRO A 30 8.33 -4.62 -2.48
CA PRO A 30 8.11 -5.68 -3.46
C PRO A 30 6.62 -6.06 -3.56
N LYS A 31 6.15 -6.28 -4.80
CA LYS A 31 4.81 -6.79 -5.08
C LYS A 31 4.80 -8.32 -5.05
N GLY A 32 3.64 -8.91 -4.81
CA GLY A 32 3.43 -10.34 -5.00
C GLY A 32 3.34 -11.15 -3.72
N SER A 33 3.72 -12.42 -3.80
CA SER A 33 3.70 -13.37 -2.69
C SER A 33 4.85 -14.37 -2.78
N ILE A 34 5.34 -14.81 -1.63
CA ILE A 34 6.31 -15.90 -1.53
C ILE A 34 5.57 -17.24 -1.63
N ARG A 35 6.08 -18.13 -2.48
CA ARG A 35 5.60 -19.50 -2.66
C ARG A 35 6.75 -20.48 -2.45
N MET A 36 6.51 -21.47 -1.59
CA MET A 36 7.43 -22.59 -1.38
C MET A 36 7.20 -23.68 -2.43
N ARG A 37 8.26 -24.33 -2.88
CA ARG A 37 8.22 -25.51 -3.75
C ARG A 37 9.17 -26.56 -3.24
N ASN A 38 8.72 -27.81 -3.16
CA ASN A 38 9.58 -28.95 -2.93
C ASN A 38 10.01 -29.54 -4.28
N ILE A 39 11.31 -29.62 -4.54
CA ILE A 39 11.88 -30.19 -5.76
C ILE A 39 12.95 -31.19 -5.34
N LYS A 40 12.74 -32.48 -5.65
CA LYS A 40 13.66 -33.58 -5.30
C LYS A 40 14.03 -33.63 -3.80
N GLY A 41 13.09 -33.28 -2.92
CA GLY A 41 13.31 -33.27 -1.47
C GLY A 41 13.90 -31.98 -0.92
N HIS A 42 14.26 -31.02 -1.77
CA HIS A 42 14.75 -29.70 -1.36
C HIS A 42 13.64 -28.65 -1.45
N GLU A 43 13.58 -27.77 -0.44
CA GLU A 43 12.60 -26.69 -0.40
C GLU A 43 13.20 -25.40 -0.99
N TYR A 44 12.47 -24.79 -1.91
CA TYR A 44 12.87 -23.57 -2.61
C TYR A 44 11.78 -22.51 -2.49
N CYS A 45 12.21 -21.28 -2.22
CA CYS A 45 11.34 -20.11 -2.14
C CYS A 45 11.32 -19.37 -3.47
N TYR A 46 10.14 -18.93 -3.88
CA TYR A 46 9.95 -18.12 -5.08
C TYR A 46 9.05 -16.92 -4.80
N LEU A 47 9.43 -15.74 -5.30
CA LEU A 47 8.58 -14.56 -5.33
C LEU A 47 7.73 -14.59 -6.61
N ASN A 48 6.42 -14.71 -6.43
CA ASN A 48 5.46 -14.65 -7.53
C ASN A 48 4.83 -13.27 -7.60
N TYR A 49 4.93 -12.61 -8.74
CA TYR A 49 4.35 -11.29 -8.97
C TYR A 49 3.88 -11.12 -10.41
N ARG A 50 2.96 -10.18 -10.61
CA ARG A 50 2.44 -9.84 -11.94
C ARG A 50 3.18 -8.62 -12.47
N LEU A 51 3.70 -8.74 -13.69
CA LEU A 51 4.30 -7.64 -14.45
C LEU A 51 3.48 -7.46 -15.73
N GLY A 52 2.56 -6.49 -15.71
CA GLY A 52 1.54 -6.33 -16.76
C GLY A 52 0.64 -7.57 -16.84
N ASP A 53 0.61 -8.22 -18.00
CA ASP A 53 -0.23 -9.42 -18.21
C ASP A 53 0.47 -10.73 -17.83
N LYS A 54 1.77 -10.69 -17.56
CA LYS A 54 2.57 -11.90 -17.28
C LYS A 54 2.77 -12.10 -15.79
N VAL A 55 2.69 -13.36 -15.35
CA VAL A 55 3.11 -13.77 -14.00
C VAL A 55 4.57 -14.22 -14.08
N LYS A 56 5.41 -13.64 -13.22
CA LYS A 56 6.81 -14.01 -13.02
C LYS A 56 6.98 -14.71 -11.68
N SER A 57 7.99 -15.58 -11.61
CA SER A 57 8.37 -16.35 -10.43
C SER A 57 9.88 -16.32 -10.31
N ASP A 58 10.41 -15.48 -9.43
CA ASP A 58 11.85 -15.33 -9.23
C ASP A 58 12.28 -16.13 -8.00
N TYR A 59 13.42 -16.83 -8.09
CA TYR A 59 13.97 -17.57 -6.95
C TYR A 59 14.42 -16.61 -5.86
N VAL A 60 14.17 -16.97 -4.60
CA VAL A 60 14.55 -16.21 -3.41
C VAL A 60 15.49 -17.07 -2.55
N PRO A 61 16.72 -16.62 -2.27
CA PRO A 61 17.62 -17.32 -1.35
C PRO A 61 17.02 -17.41 0.05
N ALA A 62 17.23 -18.54 0.75
CA ALA A 62 16.65 -18.79 2.07
C ALA A 62 16.94 -17.67 3.09
N ALA A 63 18.14 -17.07 3.03
CA ALA A 63 18.56 -15.98 3.91
C ALA A 63 17.75 -14.68 3.74
N GLU A 64 17.13 -14.47 2.57
CA GLU A 64 16.39 -13.24 2.25
C GLU A 64 14.87 -13.41 2.41
N VAL A 65 14.40 -14.63 2.66
CA VAL A 65 12.96 -14.96 2.68
C VAL A 65 12.22 -14.19 3.75
N ASP A 66 12.76 -14.13 4.96
CA ASP A 66 12.10 -13.48 6.10
C ASP A 66 12.03 -11.97 5.91
N GLU A 67 13.12 -11.35 5.44
CA GLU A 67 13.13 -9.93 5.12
C GLU A 67 12.14 -9.59 4.00
N LEU A 68 12.13 -10.40 2.93
CA LEU A 68 11.21 -10.24 1.81
C LEU A 68 9.75 -10.41 2.27
N ARG A 69 9.48 -11.38 3.15
CA ARG A 69 8.16 -11.61 3.74
C ARG A 69 7.69 -10.40 4.53
N ALA A 70 8.54 -9.87 5.40
CA ALA A 70 8.25 -8.67 6.19
C ALA A 70 7.93 -7.47 5.29
N LYS A 71 8.69 -7.26 4.20
CA LYS A 71 8.43 -6.20 3.22
C LYS A 71 7.09 -6.37 2.49
N ILE A 72 6.73 -7.59 2.10
CA ILE A 72 5.44 -7.89 1.47
C ILE A 72 4.28 -7.64 2.44
N ASP A 73 4.42 -8.06 3.69
CA ASP A 73 3.37 -7.86 4.70
C ASP A 73 3.23 -6.38 5.08
N ARG A 74 4.34 -5.63 5.17
CA ARG A 74 4.32 -4.17 5.28
C ARG A 74 3.56 -3.53 4.12
N ARG A 75 3.81 -3.98 2.89
CA ARG A 75 3.11 -3.48 1.69
C ARG A 75 1.59 -3.72 1.78
N ARG A 76 1.17 -4.88 2.29
CA ARG A 76 -0.25 -5.20 2.50
C ARG A 76 -0.89 -4.31 3.57
N ALA A 77 -0.20 -4.10 4.68
CA ALA A 77 -0.66 -3.20 5.74
C ALA A 77 -0.82 -1.76 5.23
N LEU A 78 0.16 -1.25 4.46
CA LEU A 78 0.06 0.06 3.81
C LEU A 78 -1.11 0.13 2.84
N ALA A 79 -1.33 -0.90 2.02
CA ALA A 79 -2.47 -0.92 1.09
C ALA A 79 -3.82 -0.86 1.81
N ALA A 80 -3.95 -1.55 2.96
CA ALA A 80 -5.13 -1.49 3.80
C ALA A 80 -5.33 -0.08 4.40
N ALA A 81 -4.27 0.49 4.97
CA ALA A 81 -4.32 1.82 5.58
C ALA A 81 -4.59 2.93 4.53
N ILE A 82 -4.03 2.82 3.32
CA ILE A 82 -4.34 3.71 2.18
C ILE A 82 -5.83 3.65 1.84
N LYS A 83 -6.42 2.45 1.81
CA LYS A 83 -7.85 2.27 1.51
C LYS A 83 -8.73 2.94 2.57
N GLU A 84 -8.37 2.80 3.85
CA GLU A 84 -9.04 3.45 4.97
C GLU A 84 -8.93 4.97 4.88
N GLN A 85 -7.73 5.50 4.62
CA GLN A 85 -7.50 6.94 4.47
C GLN A 85 -8.33 7.53 3.33
N LYS A 86 -8.40 6.84 2.18
CA LYS A 86 -9.27 7.24 1.05
C LYS A 86 -10.75 7.21 1.42
N GLN A 87 -11.17 6.30 2.29
CA GLN A 87 -12.55 6.25 2.76
C GLN A 87 -12.87 7.42 3.70
N SER A 88 -11.96 7.76 4.62
CA SER A 88 -12.07 8.95 5.47
C SER A 88 -12.14 10.24 4.64
N GLN A 89 -11.27 10.40 3.63
CA GLN A 89 -11.33 11.52 2.69
C GLN A 89 -12.69 11.65 1.98
N LYS A 90 -13.30 10.53 1.58
CA LYS A 90 -14.65 10.54 0.98
C LYS A 90 -15.72 11.03 1.95
N GLN A 91 -15.60 10.73 3.25
CA GLN A 91 -16.53 11.23 4.26
C GLN A 91 -16.40 12.75 4.42
N ILE A 92 -15.18 13.27 4.43
CA ILE A 92 -14.93 14.71 4.48
C ILE A 92 -15.51 15.42 3.25
N ILE A 93 -15.27 14.88 2.04
CA ILE A 93 -15.84 15.42 0.79
C ILE A 93 -17.37 15.44 0.85
N ARG A 94 -17.99 14.38 1.37
CA ARG A 94 -19.45 14.33 1.55
C ARG A 94 -19.96 15.37 2.54
N ALA A 95 -19.24 15.61 3.64
CA ALA A 95 -19.60 16.61 4.64
C ALA A 95 -19.48 18.04 4.10
N LEU A 96 -18.45 18.31 3.29
CA LEU A 96 -18.22 19.63 2.68
C LEU A 96 -19.05 19.86 1.41
N GLY A 97 -19.61 18.81 0.80
CA GLY A 97 -20.34 18.89 -0.47
C GLY A 97 -19.47 19.20 -1.70
N ARG A 98 -18.15 19.34 -1.53
CA ARG A 98 -17.16 19.61 -2.57
C ARG A 98 -15.82 18.97 -2.23
N VAL A 99 -14.95 18.86 -3.24
CA VAL A 99 -13.55 18.47 -3.02
C VAL A 99 -12.79 19.71 -2.54
N PRO A 100 -12.11 19.68 -1.37
CA PRO A 100 -11.29 20.80 -0.93
C PRO A 100 -10.18 21.08 -1.94
N ASN A 101 -9.93 22.35 -2.22
CA ASN A 101 -8.77 22.71 -3.03
C ASN A 101 -7.54 22.63 -2.13
N VAL A 102 -6.71 21.62 -2.36
CA VAL A 102 -5.46 21.43 -1.63
C VAL A 102 -4.36 21.49 -2.67
N ASP A 103 -3.72 22.65 -2.75
CA ASP A 103 -2.46 22.84 -3.47
C ASP A 103 -1.29 22.24 -2.67
#